data_AF-G3IP09-F1
#
_entry.id   AF-G3IP09-F1
#
_cell.length_a   1.000
_cell.length_b   1.000
_cell.length_c   1.000
_cell.angle_alpha   90.00
_cell.angle_beta   90.00
_cell.angle_gamma   90.00
#
_symmetry.space_group_name_H-M   'P 1'
#
loop_
_entity.id
_entity.type
_entity.pdbx_description
1 polymer ?
#
loop_
_entity_poly.entity_id
_entity_poly.type
_entity_poly.pdbx_seq_one_letter_code
_entity_poly.pdbx_strand_id
1 'polypeptide(L)'
;MQDADIRIPLPALSQFSQLTTINLKDNDFSTDTPKELLRHTANLRQLTKEQYPAPKEAYDHFGYTQIEEFSQRCAMLKDTLISIRELKSLRFKSTACYDCGNHYIYELETILYECSL
;
A
#
# COMPACT_ATOMS: atom_id res chain seq x y z
N MET A 1 -0.68 -10.57 -7.26
CA MET A 1 -2.16 -10.48 -7.42
C MET A 1 -2.49 -9.15 -8.08
N GLN A 2 -3.57 -9.11 -8.84
CA GLN A 2 -4.13 -7.89 -9.43
C GLN A 2 -5.34 -7.40 -8.62
N ASP A 3 -5.87 -6.23 -8.99
CA ASP A 3 -7.05 -5.61 -8.36
C ASP A 3 -8.24 -6.57 -8.21
N ALA A 4 -8.53 -7.38 -9.24
CA ALA A 4 -9.66 -8.30 -9.20
C ALA A 4 -9.48 -9.45 -8.20
N ASP A 5 -8.26 -9.94 -8.02
CA ASP A 5 -7.97 -11.12 -7.20
C ASP A 5 -8.21 -10.83 -5.72
N ILE A 6 -7.83 -9.64 -5.24
CA ILE A 6 -7.96 -9.27 -3.82
C ILE A 6 -9.42 -9.01 -3.44
N ARG A 7 -10.28 -8.67 -4.38
CA ARG A 7 -11.72 -8.47 -4.15
C ARG A 7 -12.44 -9.75 -3.74
N ILE A 8 -11.97 -10.90 -4.22
CA ILE A 8 -12.57 -12.21 -3.92
C ILE A 8 -12.56 -12.51 -2.41
N PRO A 9 -11.43 -12.38 -1.68
CA PRO A 9 -11.41 -12.63 -0.23
C PRO A 9 -11.95 -11.48 0.64
N LEU A 10 -12.24 -10.28 0.12
CA LEU A 10 -12.63 -9.13 0.96
C LEU A 10 -13.79 -9.40 1.93
N PRO A 11 -14.89 -10.08 1.52
CA PRO A 11 -15.98 -10.37 2.45
C PRO A 11 -15.53 -11.22 3.63
N ALA A 12 -14.72 -12.25 3.38
CA ALA A 12 -14.16 -13.10 4.44
C ALA A 12 -13.15 -12.33 5.31
N LEU A 13 -12.32 -11.48 4.70
CA LEU A 13 -11.32 -10.67 5.40
C LEU A 13 -11.96 -9.78 6.48
N SER A 14 -13.12 -9.20 6.19
CA SER A 14 -13.88 -8.35 7.12
C SER A 14 -14.32 -9.06 8.42
N GLN A 15 -14.30 -10.39 8.44
CA GLN A 15 -14.77 -11.19 9.58
C GLN A 15 -13.64 -11.57 10.55
N PHE A 16 -12.36 -11.40 10.18
CA PHE A 16 -11.24 -11.77 11.05
C PHE A 16 -10.94 -10.67 12.09
N SER A 17 -11.75 -10.59 13.14
CA SER A 17 -11.65 -9.59 14.21
C SER A 17 -10.33 -9.60 14.99
N GLN A 18 -9.56 -10.68 14.89
CA GLN A 18 -8.24 -10.86 15.52
C GLN A 18 -7.07 -10.54 14.57
N LEU A 19 -7.35 -10.09 13.34
CA LEU A 19 -6.30 -9.78 12.36
C LEU A 19 -5.49 -8.56 12.80
N THR A 20 -4.19 -8.74 12.99
CA THR A 20 -3.27 -7.68 13.47
C THR A 20 -2.37 -7.11 12.40
N THR A 21 -2.13 -7.87 11.33
CA THR A 21 -1.21 -7.50 10.25
C THR A 21 -1.81 -7.82 8.89
N ILE A 22 -1.67 -6.89 7.94
CA ILE A 22 -1.86 -7.13 6.51
C ILE A 22 -0.54 -6.85 5.78
N ASN A 23 -0.12 -7.80 4.95
CA ASN A 23 1.03 -7.63 4.07
C ASN A 23 0.64 -7.97 2.64
N LEU A 24 0.53 -6.94 1.82
CA LEU A 24 0.15 -6.98 0.42
C LEU A 24 1.25 -6.40 -0.48
N LYS A 25 2.46 -6.22 0.04
CA LYS A 25 3.60 -5.79 -0.79
C LYS A 25 3.79 -6.75 -1.96
N ASP A 26 4.47 -6.24 -2.99
CA ASP A 26 4.84 -7.02 -4.16
C ASP A 26 3.60 -7.54 -4.95
N ASN A 27 2.48 -6.81 -4.87
CA ASN A 27 1.28 -6.99 -5.70
C ASN A 27 1.10 -5.83 -6.69
N ASP A 28 0.36 -6.08 -7.76
CA ASP A 28 0.07 -5.11 -8.82
C ASP A 28 -1.31 -4.50 -8.58
N PHE A 29 -1.36 -3.50 -7.71
CA PHE A 29 -2.59 -2.84 -7.31
C PHE A 29 -2.67 -1.42 -7.83
N SER A 30 -3.83 -1.06 -8.35
CA SER A 30 -4.23 0.32 -8.56
C SER A 30 -4.32 1.07 -7.24
N THR A 31 -4.32 2.40 -7.35
CA THR A 31 -4.57 3.30 -6.23
C THR A 31 -5.96 3.07 -5.58
N ASP A 32 -6.94 2.49 -6.29
CA ASP A 32 -8.28 2.29 -5.75
C ASP A 32 -8.44 1.01 -4.92
N THR A 33 -7.62 0.00 -5.19
CA THR A 33 -7.67 -1.28 -4.46
C THR A 33 -7.44 -1.12 -2.95
N PRO A 34 -6.42 -0.38 -2.48
CA PRO A 34 -6.30 -0.10 -1.06
C PRO A 34 -7.54 0.61 -0.49
N LYS A 35 -8.16 1.56 -1.20
CA LYS A 35 -9.38 2.23 -0.72
C LYS A 35 -10.53 1.26 -0.49
N GLU A 36 -10.74 0.31 -1.40
CA GLU A 36 -11.77 -0.72 -1.24
C GLU A 36 -11.46 -1.64 -0.06
N LEU A 37 -10.22 -2.12 0.05
CA LEU A 37 -9.79 -2.98 1.15
C LEU A 37 -10.01 -2.31 2.51
N LEU A 38 -9.84 -0.99 2.59
CA LEU A 38 -10.07 -0.23 3.80
C LEU A 38 -11.53 -0.10 4.19
N ARG A 39 -12.42 0.11 3.21
CA ARG A 39 -13.86 0.08 3.47
C ARG A 39 -14.29 -1.27 4.03
N HIS A 40 -13.74 -2.37 3.50
CA HIS A 40 -14.07 -3.72 3.94
C HIS A 40 -13.42 -4.13 5.27
N THR A 41 -12.32 -3.50 5.67
CA THR A 41 -11.59 -3.83 6.91
C THR A 41 -11.74 -2.76 8.00
N ALA A 42 -12.61 -1.77 7.83
CA ALA A 42 -12.79 -0.67 8.76
C ALA A 42 -13.17 -1.12 10.19
N ASN A 43 -13.84 -2.27 10.32
CA ASN A 43 -14.22 -2.87 11.60
C ASN A 43 -13.07 -3.64 12.30
N LEU A 44 -11.93 -3.87 11.64
CA LEU A 44 -10.80 -4.65 12.18
C LEU A 44 -9.93 -3.79 13.12
N ARG A 45 -10.41 -3.59 14.35
CA ARG A 45 -9.77 -2.72 15.36
C ARG A 45 -8.40 -3.20 15.85
N GLN A 46 -8.07 -4.47 15.64
CA GLN A 46 -6.79 -5.05 16.06
C GLN A 46 -5.69 -4.89 15.01
N LEU A 47 -6.02 -4.36 13.83
CA LEU A 47 -5.05 -4.15 12.77
C LEU A 47 -4.08 -3.03 13.18
N THR A 48 -2.81 -3.39 13.35
CA THR A 48 -1.76 -2.48 13.83
C THR A 48 -0.63 -2.30 12.83
N LYS A 49 -0.49 -3.22 11.87
CA LYS A 49 0.56 -3.18 10.85
C LYS A 49 0.00 -3.42 9.47
N GLU A 50 0.21 -2.45 8.58
CA GLU A 50 -0.27 -2.50 7.21
C GLU A 50 0.85 -2.24 6.23
N GLN A 51 1.01 -3.15 5.27
CA GLN A 51 2.04 -3.06 4.25
C GLN A 51 1.40 -3.24 2.87
N TYR A 52 1.53 -2.24 2.02
CA TYR A 52 0.92 -2.17 0.70
C TYR A 52 2.01 -2.05 -0.39
N PRO A 53 1.71 -2.44 -1.63
CA PRO A 53 2.60 -2.14 -2.75
C PRO A 53 2.49 -0.64 -3.10
N ALA A 54 3.49 -0.11 -3.80
CA ALA A 54 3.33 1.14 -4.53
C ALA A 54 2.18 0.97 -5.53
N PRO A 55 1.29 1.98 -5.68
CA PRO A 55 0.25 1.92 -6.70
C PRO A 55 0.86 1.79 -8.09
N LYS A 56 0.24 1.00 -8.97
CA LYS A 56 0.74 0.78 -10.33
C LYS A 56 0.87 2.07 -11.14
N GLU A 57 0.08 3.09 -10.80
CA GLU A 57 0.13 4.41 -11.42
C GLU A 57 1.34 5.25 -10.98
N ALA A 58 2.12 4.78 -9.99
CA ALA A 58 3.40 5.39 -9.61
C ALA A 58 4.56 4.95 -10.52
N TYR A 59 4.32 4.06 -11.48
CA TYR A 59 5.33 3.58 -12.42
C TYR A 59 5.17 4.22 -13.79
N ASP A 60 6.29 4.47 -14.46
CA ASP A 60 6.30 4.83 -15.87
C ASP A 60 6.07 3.60 -16.78
N HIS A 61 6.06 3.82 -18.09
CA HIS A 61 5.88 2.74 -19.06
C HIS A 61 7.00 1.68 -19.05
N PHE A 62 8.15 2.00 -18.48
CA PHE A 62 9.30 1.10 -18.35
C PHE A 62 9.33 0.37 -17.01
N GLY A 63 8.40 0.68 -16.10
CA GLY A 63 8.34 0.09 -14.76
C GLY A 63 9.26 0.77 -13.74
N TYR A 64 9.83 1.94 -14.06
CA TYR A 64 10.55 2.75 -13.07
C TYR A 64 9.58 3.52 -12.20
N THR A 65 9.88 3.61 -10.91
CA THR A 65 9.05 4.37 -9.97
C THR A 65 9.27 5.86 -10.18
N GLN A 66 8.20 6.55 -10.54
CA GLN A 66 8.15 8.01 -10.59
C GLN A 66 7.98 8.54 -9.16
N ILE A 67 9.04 9.12 -8.60
CA ILE A 67 9.14 9.49 -7.18
C ILE A 67 8.00 10.43 -6.75
N GLU A 68 7.70 11.44 -7.56
CA GLU A 68 6.64 12.42 -7.27
C GLU A 68 5.26 11.74 -7.22
N GLU A 69 4.91 10.96 -8.26
CA GLU A 69 3.66 10.19 -8.32
C GLU A 69 3.56 9.18 -7.16
N PHE A 70 4.65 8.47 -6.85
CA PHE A 70 4.72 7.55 -5.73
C PHE A 70 4.39 8.26 -4.42
N SER A 71 5.07 9.37 -4.13
CA SER A 71 4.87 10.13 -2.89
C SER A 71 3.46 10.69 -2.77
N GLN A 72 2.91 11.26 -3.86
CA GLN A 72 1.60 11.87 -3.89
C GLN A 72 0.50 10.83 -3.66
N ARG A 73 0.59 9.67 -4.32
CA ARG A 73 -0.41 8.60 -4.18
C ARG A 73 -0.34 7.94 -2.82
N CYS A 74 0.86 7.70 -2.29
CA CYS A 74 1.02 7.16 -0.94
C CYS A 74 0.47 8.12 0.12
N ALA A 75 0.67 9.44 -0.03
CA ALA A 75 0.09 10.44 0.85
C ALA A 75 -1.44 10.44 0.78
N MET A 76 -2.04 10.42 -0.43
CA MET A 76 -3.49 10.34 -0.58
C MET A 76 -4.08 9.07 0.04
N LEU A 77 -3.40 7.92 -0.11
CA LEU A 77 -3.81 6.67 0.50
C LEU A 77 -3.70 6.72 2.02
N LYS A 78 -2.59 7.27 2.56
CA LYS A 78 -2.42 7.52 3.99
C LYS A 78 -3.55 8.39 4.53
N ASP A 79 -3.90 9.48 3.86
CA ASP A 79 -4.99 10.38 4.29
C ASP A 79 -6.34 9.64 4.31
N THR A 80 -6.59 8.78 3.32
CA THR A 80 -7.77 7.91 3.30
C THR A 80 -7.76 6.95 4.49
N LEU A 81 -6.62 6.31 4.77
CA LEU A 81 -6.45 5.36 5.87
C LEU A 81 -6.73 5.99 7.24
N ILE A 82 -6.09 7.14 7.52
CA ILE A 82 -6.22 7.83 8.81
C ILE A 82 -7.63 8.42 9.00
N SER A 83 -8.37 8.69 7.93
CA SER A 83 -9.77 9.13 8.02
C SER A 83 -10.73 8.02 8.47
N ILE A 84 -10.32 6.75 8.34
CA ILE A 84 -11.14 5.57 8.66
C ILE A 84 -10.79 5.03 10.05
N ARG A 85 -9.50 4.95 10.39
CA ARG A 85 -9.02 4.42 11.67
C ARG A 85 -7.68 5.04 12.08
N GLU A 86 -7.37 4.96 13.37
CA GLU A 86 -6.02 5.24 13.85
C GLU A 86 -5.06 4.14 13.35
N LEU A 87 -4.00 4.56 12.66
CA LEU A 87 -2.95 3.67 12.17
C LEU A 87 -1.76 3.68 13.12
N LYS A 88 -1.23 2.50 13.44
CA LYS A 88 0.01 2.38 14.22
C LYS A 88 1.25 2.17 13.34
N SER A 89 1.09 1.49 12.20
CA SER A 89 2.19 1.26 11.26
C SER A 89 1.65 1.09 9.85
N LEU A 90 2.18 1.90 8.93
CA LEU A 90 1.86 1.91 7.51
C LEU A 90 3.15 1.94 6.70
N ARG A 91 3.26 1.06 5.71
CA ARG A 91 4.38 1.05 4.74
C ARG A 91 3.87 0.79 3.33
N PHE A 92 4.15 1.68 2.40
CA PHE A 92 4.10 1.41 0.96
C PHE A 92 5.50 1.10 0.45
N LYS A 93 5.62 0.08 -0.39
CA LYS A 93 6.90 -0.36 -0.95
C LYS A 93 6.76 -0.55 -2.45
N SER A 94 7.63 0.11 -3.23
CA SER A 94 7.78 -0.19 -4.66
C SER A 94 8.41 -1.56 -4.88
N THR A 95 8.27 -2.06 -6.11
CA THR A 95 9.16 -3.04 -6.74
C THR A 95 10.62 -2.57 -6.72
N ALA A 96 11.54 -3.53 -6.83
CA ALA A 96 12.97 -3.22 -6.90
C ALA A 96 13.28 -2.43 -8.17
N CYS A 97 14.08 -1.38 -8.06
CA CYS A 97 14.64 -0.67 -9.20
C CYS A 97 15.51 -1.64 -10.01
N TYR A 98 15.35 -1.64 -11.34
CA TYR A 98 16.10 -2.52 -12.23
C TYR A 98 17.61 -2.24 -12.23
N ASP A 99 18.01 -1.00 -11.96
CA ASP A 99 19.42 -0.58 -12.07
C ASP A 99 20.21 -0.86 -10.78
N CYS A 100 19.61 -0.60 -9.62
CA CYS A 100 20.31 -0.69 -8.32
C CYS A 100 19.74 -1.75 -7.36
N GLY A 101 18.58 -2.34 -7.65
CA GLY A 101 17.92 -3.32 -6.79
C GLY A 101 17.28 -2.75 -5.51
N ASN A 102 17.44 -1.45 -5.24
CA ASN A 102 16.84 -0.77 -4.10
C ASN A 102 15.35 -0.49 -4.33
N HIS A 103 14.65 -0.11 -3.25
CA HIS A 103 13.22 0.16 -3.27
C HIS A 103 12.94 1.57 -2.75
N TYR A 104 11.91 2.21 -3.28
CA TYR A 104 11.28 3.36 -2.65
C TYR A 104 10.29 2.91 -1.58
N ILE A 105 10.34 3.56 -0.42
CA ILE A 105 9.54 3.22 0.75
C ILE A 105 8.86 4.49 1.27
N TYR A 106 7.54 4.44 1.46
CA TYR A 106 6.78 5.48 2.12
C TYR A 106 6.23 4.92 3.44
N GLU A 107 6.54 5.56 4.56
CA GLU A 107 6.09 5.15 5.88
C GLU A 107 5.21 6.20 6.54
N LEU A 108 4.53 5.81 7.63
CA LEU A 108 3.60 6.69 8.34
C LEU A 108 4.24 8.03 8.76
N GLU A 109 5.50 8.03 9.20
CA GLU A 109 6.19 9.20 9.74
C GLU A 109 7.29 9.75 8.81
N THR A 110 7.66 9.03 7.76
CA THR A 110 8.85 9.37 6.96
C THR A 110 8.72 8.82 5.54
N ILE A 111 9.28 9.54 4.57
CA ILE A 111 9.47 9.04 3.22
C ILE A 111 10.96 8.72 3.04
N LEU A 112 11.25 7.49 2.63
CA LEU A 112 12.61 7.01 2.40
C LEU A 112 12.80 6.73 0.90
N TYR A 113 13.73 7.46 0.30
CA TYR A 113 14.13 7.28 -1.08
C TYR A 113 15.53 6.64 -1.10
N GLU A 114 15.62 5.36 -1.49
CA GLU A 114 16.89 4.62 -1.48
C GLU A 114 17.48 4.38 -2.88
N CYS A 115 16.87 4.92 -3.93
CA CYS A 115 17.42 4.85 -5.29
C CYS A 115 18.19 6.13 -5.60
N SER A 116 19.52 6.05 -5.60
CA SER A 116 20.40 7.09 -6.15
C SER A 116 20.65 6.73 -7.62
N LEU A 117 20.10 7.52 -8.54
CA LEU A 117 20.61 7.59 -9.91
C LEU A 117 21.78 8.59 -9.93
#